data_AF-E7G375-F1
#
_entry.id   AF-E7G375-F1
#
_cell.length_a   1.000
_cell.length_b   1.000
_cell.length_c   1.000
_cell.angle_alpha   90.00
_cell.angle_beta   90.00
_cell.angle_gamma   90.00
#
_symmetry.space_group_name_H-M   'P 1'
#
loop_
_entity.id
_entity.type
_entity.pdbx_description
1 polymer ?
#
loop_
_entity_poly.entity_id
_entity_poly.type
_entity_poly.pdbx_seq_one_letter_code
_entity_poly.pdbx_strand_id
1 'polypeptide(L)'
;MEYIALEDRINVSVLGHGVLGVSQQVFIVDTLYYMRLKFPHMPYKRIALMARAFDPKMLSVERMHAGDVRDWDSYIVQVELESLKK
;
A
#
# COMPACT_ATOMS: atom_id res chain seq x y z
N MET A 1 22.29 10.52 -2.18
CA MET A 1 20.85 10.43 -1.87
C MET A 1 20.72 9.86 -0.48
N GLU A 2 20.32 10.67 0.48
CA GLU A 2 20.11 10.24 1.86
C GLU A 2 18.74 9.55 1.95
N TYR A 3 18.69 8.36 2.56
CA TYR A 3 17.46 7.59 2.68
C TYR A 3 16.65 8.16 3.83
N ILE A 4 15.54 8.87 3.54
CA ILE A 4 14.62 9.33 4.60
C ILE A 4 14.11 8.09 5.34
N ALA A 5 14.28 8.03 6.66
CA ALA A 5 13.73 6.95 7.47
C ALA A 5 12.19 7.03 7.52
N LEU A 6 11.50 5.89 7.52
CA LEU A 6 10.07 5.90 7.88
C LEU A 6 9.98 5.97 9.40
N GLU A 7 8.97 6.68 9.90
CA GLU A 7 8.63 6.74 11.31
C GLU A 7 8.10 5.39 11.79
N ASP A 8 7.34 4.69 10.95
CA ASP A 8 6.66 3.44 11.31
C ASP A 8 6.78 2.35 10.24
N ARG A 9 6.55 1.11 10.68
CA ARG A 9 6.36 -0.06 9.82
C ARG A 9 5.14 -0.85 10.27
N ILE A 10 4.26 -1.15 9.32
CA ILE A 10 3.06 -1.95 9.55
C ILE A 10 2.81 -2.93 8.39
N ASN A 11 2.09 -4.01 8.67
CA ASN A 11 1.66 -4.97 7.65
C ASN A 11 0.31 -4.53 7.07
N VAL A 12 0.21 -4.55 5.74
CA VAL A 12 -1.04 -4.35 5.01
C VAL A 12 -1.91 -5.58 5.19
N SER A 13 -3.16 -5.39 5.65
CA SER A 13 -4.16 -6.45 5.81
C SER A 13 -5.24 -6.41 4.75
N VAL A 14 -5.42 -5.26 4.09
CA VAL A 14 -6.39 -5.07 3.00
C VAL A 14 -5.69 -4.37 1.86
N LEU A 15 -5.86 -4.88 0.64
CA LEU A 15 -5.30 -4.31 -0.58
C LEU A 15 -6.39 -4.26 -1.63
N GLY A 16 -6.50 -3.14 -2.35
CA GLY A 16 -7.43 -2.98 -3.46
C GLY A 16 -6.92 -1.95 -4.46
N HIS A 17 -7.64 -1.80 -5.57
CA HIS A 17 -7.28 -0.83 -6.61
C HIS A 17 -7.43 0.59 -6.06
N GLY A 18 -6.29 1.24 -5.77
CA GLY A 18 -6.25 2.58 -5.19
C GLY A 18 -6.59 2.68 -3.70
N VAL A 19 -6.68 1.57 -2.97
CA VAL A 19 -6.94 1.58 -1.52
C VAL A 19 -6.08 0.55 -0.81
N LEU A 20 -5.72 0.84 0.45
CA LEU A 20 -5.06 -0.12 1.32
C LEU A 20 -5.52 0.05 2.76
N GLY A 21 -5.38 -1.01 3.54
CA GLY A 21 -5.76 -1.00 4.94
C GLY A 21 -4.84 -1.86 5.80
N VAL A 22 -4.87 -1.58 7.09
CA VAL A 22 -4.08 -2.24 8.12
C VAL A 22 -4.98 -2.71 9.26
N SER A 23 -4.51 -3.63 10.10
CA SER A 23 -5.34 -4.22 11.16
C SER A 23 -5.53 -3.28 12.37
N GLN A 24 -4.59 -2.36 12.58
CA GLN A 24 -4.49 -1.45 13.73
C GLN A 24 -5.02 -0.05 13.38
N GLN A 25 -5.59 0.67 14.35
CA GLN A 25 -6.00 2.07 14.17
C GLN A 25 -4.77 2.98 14.33
N VAL A 26 -4.07 3.26 13.23
CA VAL A 26 -2.80 4.00 13.25
C VAL A 26 -2.84 5.28 12.41
N PHE A 27 -3.90 5.48 11.63
CA PHE A 27 -4.04 6.65 10.77
C PHE A 27 -4.90 7.73 11.41
N ILE A 28 -4.50 8.97 11.19
CA ILE A 28 -5.26 10.17 11.50
C ILE A 28 -6.05 10.51 10.24
N VAL A 29 -7.38 10.52 10.34
CA VAL A 29 -8.28 10.84 9.21
C VAL A 29 -7.91 12.19 8.58
N ASP A 30 -8.08 12.28 7.27
CA ASP A 30 -7.71 13.41 6.40
C ASP A 30 -6.21 13.73 6.31
N THR A 31 -5.35 12.91 6.92
CA THR A 31 -3.89 13.08 6.85
C THR A 31 -3.33 12.37 5.62
N LEU A 32 -2.39 13.04 4.94
CA LEU A 32 -1.64 12.49 3.81
C LEU A 32 -0.36 11.82 4.30
N TYR A 33 -0.19 10.55 3.97
CA TYR A 33 0.96 9.75 4.36
C TYR A 33 1.84 9.44 3.15
N TYR A 34 3.15 9.60 3.33
CA TYR A 34 4.14 9.00 2.46
C TYR A 34 4.43 7.57 2.91
N MET A 35 4.28 6.61 2.01
CA MET A 35 4.46 5.19 2.32
C MET A 35 5.39 4.52 1.34
N ARG A 36 6.06 3.46 1.81
CA ARG A 36 6.84 2.54 0.98
C ARG A 36 6.39 1.12 1.26
N LEU A 37 5.94 0.44 0.22
CA LEU A 37 5.43 -0.93 0.30
C LEU A 37 6.42 -1.91 -0.30
N LYS A 38 6.51 -3.09 0.31
CA LYS A 38 7.29 -4.21 -0.17
C LYS A 38 6.34 -5.38 -0.42
N PHE A 39 6.31 -5.88 -1.65
CA PHE A 39 5.54 -7.07 -1.94
C PHE A 39 6.31 -8.35 -1.56
N PRO A 40 5.61 -9.41 -1.10
CA PRO A 40 6.24 -10.70 -0.80
C PRO A 40 6.95 -11.32 -2.02
N HIS A 41 6.33 -11.23 -3.20
CA HIS A 41 6.81 -11.84 -4.44
C HIS A 41 7.89 -11.00 -5.17
N MET A 42 8.08 -9.73 -4.78
CA MET A 42 9.12 -8.83 -5.31
C MET A 42 9.89 -8.14 -4.17
N PRO A 43 10.71 -8.88 -3.41
CA PRO A 43 11.28 -8.37 -2.17
C PRO A 43 12.30 -7.22 -2.36
N TYR A 44 12.84 -7.08 -3.56
CA TYR A 44 13.80 -6.03 -3.91
C TYR A 44 13.11 -4.73 -4.35
N LYS A 45 11.84 -4.80 -4.77
CA LYS A 45 11.09 -3.64 -5.23
C LYS A 45 10.38 -2.97 -4.04
N ARG A 46 10.56 -1.66 -3.92
CA ARG A 46 9.79 -0.81 -3.00
C ARG A 46 8.93 0.13 -3.81
N ILE A 47 7.62 0.06 -3.63
CA ILE A 47 6.69 1.00 -4.26
C ILE A 47 6.50 2.18 -3.31
N ALA A 48 6.74 3.39 -3.80
CA ALA A 48 6.46 4.60 -3.07
C ALA A 48 5.09 5.17 -3.48
N LEU A 49 4.31 5.61 -2.49
CA LEU A 49 2.99 6.20 -2.74
C LEU A 49 2.66 7.27 -1.71
N MET A 50 1.76 8.18 -2.11
CA MET A 50 1.07 9.10 -1.22
C MET A 50 -0.36 8.64 -1.08
N ALA A 51 -0.84 8.49 0.15
CA ALA A 51 -2.20 8.07 0.43
C ALA A 51 -2.84 8.86 1.56
N ARG A 52 -4.13 9.18 1.42
CA ARG A 52 -4.89 9.93 2.42
C ARG A 52 -5.74 9.00 3.26
N ALA A 53 -5.75 9.21 4.56
CA ALA A 53 -6.61 8.45 5.47
C ALA A 53 -8.05 8.93 5.36
N PHE A 54 -8.97 8.00 5.12
CA PHE A 54 -10.41 8.26 5.19
C PHE A 54 -11.08 7.50 6.35
N ASP A 55 -10.33 6.60 7.00
CA ASP A 55 -10.69 5.85 8.19
C ASP A 55 -9.40 5.58 9.01
N PRO A 56 -9.46 5.41 10.34
CA PRO A 56 -8.26 5.14 11.15
C PRO A 56 -7.44 3.91 10.75
N LYS A 57 -7.98 3.02 9.91
CA LYS A 57 -7.34 1.82 9.39
C LYS A 57 -7.19 1.79 7.87
N MET A 58 -7.77 2.75 7.14
CA MET A 58 -7.83 2.72 5.67
C MET A 58 -7.30 4.00 5.04
N LEU A 59 -6.67 3.80 3.89
CA LEU A 59 -6.04 4.85 3.10
C LEU A 59 -6.50 4.75 1.64
N SER A 60 -6.76 5.89 1.02
CA SER A 60 -6.94 6.02 -0.43
C SER A 60 -5.63 6.50 -1.06
N VAL A 61 -5.16 5.80 -2.07
CA VAL A 61 -3.94 6.15 -2.80
C VAL A 61 -4.23 7.38 -3.67
N GLU A 62 -3.57 8.50 -3.38
CA GLU A 62 -3.69 9.72 -4.18
C GLU A 62 -2.67 9.75 -5.32
N ARG A 63 -1.44 9.31 -5.06
CA ARG A 63 -0.35 9.36 -6.04
C ARG A 63 0.55 8.15 -5.91
N MET A 64 0.88 7.57 -7.06
CA MET A 64 1.85 6.50 -7.23
C MET A 64 2.54 6.70 -8.58
N HIS A 65 3.81 6.31 -8.69
CA HIS A 65 4.50 6.36 -9.98
C HIS A 65 3.78 5.44 -10.98
N ALA A 66 3.58 5.88 -12.22
CA ALA A 66 2.78 5.14 -13.22
C ALA A 66 3.29 3.71 -13.47
N GLY A 67 4.61 3.51 -13.43
CA GLY A 67 5.21 2.17 -13.52
C GLY A 67 4.89 1.27 -12.32
N ASP A 68 4.69 1.85 -11.14
CA ASP A 68 4.36 1.09 -9.93
C ASP A 68 2.86 0.78 -9.83
N VAL A 69 2.00 1.62 -10.42
CA VAL A 69 0.54 1.36 -10.51
C VAL A 69 0.27 0.04 -11.24
N ARG A 70 0.99 -0.21 -12.34
CA ARG A 70 0.85 -1.47 -13.08
C ARG A 70 1.21 -2.70 -12.23
N ASP A 71 2.30 -2.62 -11.46
CA ASP A 71 2.74 -3.75 -10.64
C ASP A 71 1.81 -3.94 -9.44
N TRP A 72 1.29 -2.84 -8.88
CA TRP A 72 0.25 -2.84 -7.85
C TRP A 72 -1.00 -3.58 -8.30
N ASP A 73 -1.57 -3.17 -9.45
CA ASP A 73 -2.79 -3.76 -9.99
C ASP A 73 -2.59 -5.22 -10.39
N SER A 74 -1.44 -5.54 -10.99
CA SER A 74 -1.12 -6.92 -11.36
C SER A 74 -1.03 -7.83 -10.14
N TYR A 75 -0.47 -7.34 -9.04
CA TYR A 75 -0.41 -8.10 -7.78
C TYR A 75 -1.79 -8.33 -7.17
N ILE A 76 -2.66 -7.30 -7.18
CA ILE A 76 -4.05 -7.44 -6.69
C ILE A 76 -4.77 -8.54 -7.48
N VAL A 77 -4.74 -8.46 -8.80
CA VAL A 77 -5.38 -9.45 -9.67
C VAL A 77 -4.85 -10.85 -9.40
N GLN A 78 -3.53 -11.01 -9.21
CA GLN A 78 -2.94 -12.29 -8.86
C GLN A 78 -3.50 -12.83 -7.52
N VAL A 79 -3.53 -12.00 -6.48
CA VAL A 79 -4.05 -12.39 -5.15
C VAL A 79 -5.53 -12.75 -5.20
N GLU A 80 -6.33 -11.99 -5.93
CA GLU A 80 -7.75 -12.28 -6.14
C GLU A 80 -7.94 -13.63 -6.85
N LEU A 81 -7.20 -13.89 -7.92
CA LEU A 81 -7.23 -15.18 -8.62
C LEU A 81 -6.79 -16.35 -7.74
N GLU A 82 -5.77 -16.15 -6.89
CA GLU A 82 -5.33 -17.17 -5.92
C GLU A 82 -6.38 -17.44 -4.85
N SER A 83 -7.15 -16.42 -4.44
CA SER A 83 -8.24 -16.58 -3.47
C SER A 83 -9.39 -17.46 -3.98
N LEU A 84 -9.66 -17.44 -5.28
CA LEU A 84 -10.71 -18.23 -5.92
C LEU A 84 -10.37 -19.73 -6.07
N LYS A 85 -9.09 -20.10 -5.89
CA LYS A 85 -8.62 -21.49 -5.95
C LYS A 85 -8.71 -22.22 -4.60
N LYS A 86 -9.16 -21.53 -3.55
CA LYS A 86 -9.38 -22.07 -2.21
C LYS A 86 -10.86 -22.35 -2.01
#